data_AF-A0AAW0WX11-F1
#
_entry.id   AF-A0AAW0WX11-F1
#
_cell.length_a   1.000
_cell.length_b   1.000
_cell.length_c   1.000
_cell.angle_alpha   90.00
_cell.angle_beta   90.00
_cell.angle_gamma   90.00
#
_symmetry.space_group_name_H-M   'P 1'
#
loop_
_entity.id
_entity.type
_entity.pdbx_description
1 polymer ?
#
loop_
_entity_poly.entity_id
_entity_poly.type
_entity_poly.pdbx_seq_one_letter_code
_entity_poly.pdbx_strand_id
1 'polypeptide(L)'
;DKEAIKATQIAKFRALINEINEKERRKREKDIDMEETFNLKIDSSEKTKHAEKEDTKKTEQLNPFEQYLEKRKKKRKNREQRKKGKNEVKDTSSEEENESNGISDDELPEDVGDLYTDPFFAEELKKMDGSKNTKKIKKKQANVEVCESNEQKDLQLLLMDEDDEAKKHFSMREIIEEHKEKKKRRKNKAQKKQQKQATVDDFQVNVTDPRFAPLLTSGEYNIDPSHPQFKRTKAMDNLISEVQRKRMAETFENLPVAKKQNNLEMNKDYELSLLVKKVKNKTNITMKKQGM
;
A
#
# COMPACT_ATOMS: atom_id res chain seq x y z
N ASP A 1 73.19 14.50 38.00
CA ASP A 1 72.39 14.22 39.21
C ASP A 1 70.98 14.81 39.19
N LYS A 2 70.80 16.14 39.01
CA LYS A 2 69.47 16.78 39.07
C LYS A 2 68.44 16.26 38.05
N GLU A 3 68.86 15.86 36.86
CA GLU A 3 67.96 15.30 35.83
C GLU A 3 67.53 13.87 36.14
N ALA A 4 68.43 13.04 36.69
CA ALA A 4 68.09 11.70 37.15
C ALA A 4 67.05 11.76 38.29
N ILE A 5 67.18 12.71 39.21
CA ILE A 5 66.21 12.96 40.29
C ILE A 5 64.84 13.38 39.71
N LYS A 6 64.81 14.23 38.67
CA LYS A 6 63.55 14.59 38.00
C LYS A 6 62.92 13.41 37.27
N ALA A 7 63.72 12.58 36.60
CA ALA A 7 63.24 11.40 35.88
C ALA A 7 62.63 10.37 36.84
N THR A 8 63.26 10.12 38.00
CA THR A 8 62.69 9.22 39.03
C THR A 8 61.41 9.80 39.63
N GLN A 9 61.33 11.12 39.80
CA GLN A 9 60.12 11.79 40.29
C GLN A 9 58.97 11.69 39.27
N ILE A 10 59.25 11.89 37.98
CA ILE A 10 58.27 11.71 36.89
C ILE A 10 57.81 10.25 36.80
N ALA A 11 58.71 9.28 36.93
CA ALA A 11 58.34 7.86 36.95
C ALA A 11 57.41 7.53 38.14
N LYS A 12 57.68 8.10 39.31
CA LYS A 12 56.81 7.98 40.49
C LYS A 12 55.42 8.58 40.24
N PHE A 13 55.33 9.75 39.61
CA PHE A 13 54.04 10.37 39.26
C PHE A 13 53.27 9.57 38.19
N ARG A 14 53.96 9.01 37.18
CA ARG A 14 53.33 8.14 36.18
C ARG A 14 52.77 6.87 36.80
N ALA A 15 53.52 6.25 37.72
CA ALA A 15 53.04 5.08 38.46
C ALA A 15 51.80 5.42 39.31
N LEU A 16 51.80 6.57 39.99
CA LEU A 16 50.67 7.03 40.78
C LEU A 16 49.41 7.30 39.93
N ILE A 17 49.57 7.92 38.76
CA ILE A 17 48.45 8.16 37.83
C ILE A 17 47.86 6.84 37.34
N ASN A 18 48.70 5.86 37.02
CA ASN A 18 48.25 4.54 36.61
C ASN A 18 47.49 3.82 37.74
N GLU A 19 47.97 3.91 38.98
CA GLU A 19 47.29 3.35 40.15
C GLU A 19 45.92 4.01 40.41
N ILE A 20 45.82 5.34 40.23
CA ILE A 20 44.54 6.07 40.34
C ILE A 20 43.57 5.61 39.26
N ASN A 21 44.02 5.53 37.99
CA ASN A 21 43.19 5.07 36.87
C ASN A 21 42.70 3.63 37.08
N GLU A 22 43.54 2.75 37.61
CA GLU A 22 43.15 1.37 37.90
C GLU A 22 42.16 1.27 39.07
N LYS A 23 42.35 2.06 40.13
CA LYS A 23 41.38 2.17 41.24
C LYS A 23 40.04 2.73 40.77
N GLU A 24 40.04 3.68 39.83
CA GLU A 24 38.82 4.24 39.27
C GLU A 24 38.09 3.22 38.39
N ARG A 25 38.82 2.44 37.58
CA ARG A 25 38.23 1.35 36.78
C ARG A 25 37.59 0.28 37.66
N ARG A 26 38.26 -0.14 38.74
CA ARG A 26 37.72 -1.11 39.70
C ARG A 26 36.51 -0.58 40.49
N LYS A 27 36.39 0.74 40.68
CA LYS A 27 35.18 1.35 41.27
C LYS A 27 34.03 1.31 40.26
N ARG A 28 34.26 1.71 39.01
CA ARG A 28 33.24 1.62 37.94
C ARG A 28 32.76 0.19 37.73
N GLU A 29 33.66 -0.80 37.71
CA GLU A 29 33.31 -2.22 37.60
C GLU A 29 32.42 -2.69 38.78
N LYS A 30 32.72 -2.26 40.02
CA LYS A 30 31.89 -2.59 41.20
C LYS A 30 30.56 -1.86 41.24
N ASP A 31 30.51 -0.61 40.79
CA ASP A 31 29.26 0.14 40.68
C ASP A 31 28.34 -0.51 39.61
N ILE A 32 28.91 -0.99 38.50
CA ILE A 32 28.19 -1.76 37.47
C ILE A 32 27.68 -3.10 38.03
N ASP A 33 28.49 -3.87 38.78
CA ASP A 33 28.05 -5.15 39.38
C ASP A 33 26.95 -4.98 40.44
N MET A 34 26.96 -3.87 41.19
CA MET A 34 25.90 -3.53 42.16
C MET A 34 24.62 -3.05 41.46
N GLU A 35 24.73 -2.36 40.33
CA GLU A 35 23.60 -1.97 39.48
C GLU A 35 22.98 -3.16 38.72
N GLU A 36 23.77 -4.18 38.40
CA GLU A 36 23.28 -5.42 37.78
C GLU A 36 22.54 -6.33 38.77
N THR A 37 22.95 -6.35 40.05
CA THR A 37 22.31 -7.18 41.08
C THR A 37 21.02 -6.58 41.66
N PHE A 38 20.82 -5.25 41.59
CA PHE A 38 19.59 -4.61 42.07
C PHE A 38 18.47 -4.53 41.03
N ASN A 39 18.77 -4.68 39.73
CA ASN A 39 17.82 -4.43 38.63
C ASN A 39 17.31 -5.69 37.90
N LEU A 40 17.29 -6.86 38.55
CA LEU A 40 16.73 -8.11 37.96
C LEU A 40 15.20 -8.26 38.12
N LYS A 41 14.48 -7.22 38.54
CA LYS A 41 13.00 -7.25 38.69
C LYS A 41 12.23 -6.14 37.97
N ILE A 42 12.87 -5.25 37.22
CA ILE A 42 12.19 -4.13 36.53
C ILE A 42 12.72 -4.03 35.09
N ASP A 43 11.88 -4.48 34.16
CA ASP A 43 11.79 -4.02 32.76
C ASP A 43 12.81 -4.50 31.71
N SER A 44 12.49 -5.65 31.10
CA SER A 44 12.96 -6.10 29.79
C SER A 44 12.50 -5.24 28.58
N SER A 45 11.93 -4.04 28.81
CA SER A 45 11.33 -3.18 27.78
C SER A 45 12.13 -1.90 27.45
N GLU A 46 13.24 -1.62 28.13
CA GLU A 46 13.98 -0.35 27.97
C GLU A 46 15.33 -0.49 27.25
N LYS A 47 15.87 -1.71 27.12
CA LYS A 47 17.12 -1.96 26.37
C LYS A 47 16.97 -1.70 24.86
N THR A 48 15.75 -1.67 24.33
CA THR A 48 15.47 -1.26 22.93
C THR A 48 15.44 0.27 22.75
N LYS A 49 15.17 1.04 23.81
CA LYS A 49 14.98 2.50 23.72
C LYS A 49 16.31 3.29 23.73
N HIS A 50 17.39 2.76 24.32
CA HIS A 50 18.67 3.47 24.36
C HIS A 50 19.48 3.36 23.05
N ALA A 51 19.39 2.24 22.35
CA ALA A 51 19.98 2.10 21.02
C ALA A 51 19.25 2.97 19.97
N GLU A 52 17.92 3.09 20.06
CA GLU A 52 17.14 3.98 19.19
C GLU A 52 17.41 5.46 19.47
N LYS A 53 17.62 5.87 20.74
CA LYS A 53 17.89 7.27 21.10
C LYS A 53 19.22 7.83 20.59
N GLU A 54 20.23 7.00 20.30
CA GLU A 54 21.50 7.48 19.72
C GLU A 54 21.42 7.62 18.19
N ASP A 55 20.66 6.74 17.53
CA ASP A 55 20.45 6.80 16.09
C ASP A 55 19.44 7.89 15.69
N THR A 56 18.42 8.16 16.50
CA THR A 56 17.46 9.25 16.25
C THR A 56 18.13 10.63 16.34
N LYS A 57 18.99 10.85 17.35
CA LYS A 57 19.73 12.12 17.51
C LYS A 57 20.61 12.46 16.31
N LYS A 58 21.21 11.47 15.64
CA LYS A 58 21.98 11.69 14.39
C LYS A 58 21.06 12.01 13.21
N THR A 59 19.89 11.39 13.13
CA THR A 59 18.92 11.69 12.06
C THR A 59 18.20 13.02 12.23
N GLU A 60 18.03 13.49 13.48
CA GLU A 60 17.37 14.77 13.79
C GLU A 60 18.21 16.00 13.43
N GLN A 61 19.55 15.87 13.38
CA GLN A 61 20.45 16.96 12.97
C GLN A 61 20.52 17.18 11.45
N LEU A 62 19.93 16.29 10.63
CA LEU A 62 19.91 16.43 9.17
C LEU A 62 18.69 17.23 8.70
N ASN A 63 18.85 17.94 7.57
CA ASN A 63 17.75 18.62 6.88
C ASN A 63 16.66 17.60 6.49
N PRO A 64 15.34 17.90 6.63
CA PRO A 64 14.26 16.99 6.26
C PRO A 64 14.39 16.27 4.90
N PHE A 65 14.98 16.93 3.89
CA PHE A 65 15.24 16.30 2.59
C PHE A 65 16.33 15.22 2.65
N GLU A 66 17.35 15.44 3.45
CA GLU A 66 18.48 14.53 3.63
C GLU A 66 18.08 13.31 4.48
N GLN A 67 17.25 13.53 5.50
CA GLN A 67 16.58 12.45 6.25
C GLN A 67 15.80 11.51 5.31
N TYR A 68 15.09 12.06 4.32
CA TYR A 68 14.35 11.27 3.35
C TYR A 68 15.28 10.44 2.45
N LEU A 69 16.41 11.02 1.99
CA LEU A 69 17.40 10.31 1.18
C LEU A 69 18.08 9.17 1.96
N GLU A 70 18.41 9.41 3.23
CA GLU A 70 18.96 8.37 4.11
C GLU A 70 17.95 7.26 4.36
N LYS A 71 16.69 7.59 4.68
CA LYS A 71 15.61 6.60 4.87
C LYS A 71 15.41 5.75 3.62
N ARG A 72 15.49 6.36 2.43
CA ARG A 72 15.42 5.65 1.14
C ARG A 72 16.63 4.74 0.90
N LYS A 73 17.85 5.19 1.22
CA LYS A 73 19.08 4.39 1.12
C LYS A 73 19.07 3.22 2.11
N LYS A 74 18.67 3.44 3.37
CA LYS A 74 18.52 2.40 4.40
C LYS A 74 17.50 1.33 3.98
N LYS A 75 16.34 1.73 3.45
CA LYS A 75 15.32 0.80 2.92
C LYS A 75 15.82 -0.03 1.74
N ARG A 76 16.63 0.55 0.85
CA ARG A 76 17.26 -0.17 -0.27
C ARG A 76 18.27 -1.20 0.22
N LYS A 77 19.16 -0.83 1.15
CA LYS A 77 20.16 -1.74 1.73
C LYS A 77 19.51 -2.93 2.43
N ASN A 78 18.45 -2.69 3.22
CA ASN A 78 17.72 -3.76 3.91
C ASN A 78 17.05 -4.73 2.90
N ARG A 79 16.50 -4.22 1.79
CA ARG A 79 15.97 -5.08 0.71
C ARG A 79 17.04 -5.90 0.01
N GLU A 80 18.24 -5.35 -0.19
CA GLU A 80 19.38 -6.07 -0.77
C GLU A 80 19.89 -7.16 0.18
N GLN A 81 20.01 -6.88 1.48
CA GLN A 81 20.39 -7.87 2.50
C GLN A 81 19.39 -9.03 2.59
N ARG A 82 18.08 -8.74 2.61
CA ARG A 82 17.03 -9.77 2.61
C ARG A 82 17.04 -10.63 1.34
N LYS A 83 17.50 -10.09 0.21
CA LYS A 83 17.66 -10.85 -1.03
C LYS A 83 18.93 -11.70 -1.02
N LYS A 84 20.03 -11.18 -0.46
CA LYS A 84 21.29 -11.92 -0.31
C LYS A 84 21.14 -13.09 0.66
N GLY A 85 20.50 -12.89 1.81
CA GLY A 85 20.22 -13.99 2.75
C GLY A 85 19.32 -15.09 2.16
N LYS A 86 18.42 -14.75 1.23
CA LYS A 86 17.63 -15.76 0.49
C LYS A 86 18.43 -16.49 -0.60
N ASN A 87 19.52 -15.92 -1.08
CA ASN A 87 20.40 -16.57 -2.04
C ASN A 87 21.49 -17.40 -1.34
N GLU A 88 22.03 -16.95 -0.20
CA GLU A 88 23.02 -17.72 0.57
C GLU A 88 22.44 -19.02 1.15
N VAL A 89 21.16 -19.04 1.53
CA VAL A 89 20.45 -20.28 1.92
C VAL A 89 20.19 -21.20 0.72
N LYS A 90 20.34 -20.71 -0.52
CA LYS A 90 20.15 -21.50 -1.74
C LYS A 90 21.46 -22.10 -2.30
N ASP A 91 22.62 -21.66 -1.82
CA ASP A 91 23.94 -22.09 -2.34
C ASP A 91 24.59 -23.23 -1.49
N THR A 92 23.93 -23.75 -0.46
CA THR A 92 24.37 -24.97 0.28
C THR A 92 23.56 -26.22 -0.04
N SER A 93 22.76 -26.19 -1.11
CA SER A 93 22.05 -27.36 -1.61
C SER A 93 21.86 -27.26 -3.12
N SER A 94 22.93 -27.57 -3.85
CA SER A 94 22.83 -27.80 -5.30
C SER A 94 23.32 -29.20 -5.60
N GLU A 95 22.37 -30.13 -5.70
CA GLU A 95 22.36 -31.13 -6.76
C GLU A 95 20.91 -31.59 -6.99
N GLU A 96 20.53 -31.50 -8.27
CA GLU A 96 19.30 -31.95 -8.95
C GLU A 96 18.11 -30.98 -9.05
N GLU A 97 17.89 -30.54 -10.29
CA GLU A 97 16.77 -29.76 -10.80
C GLU A 97 15.53 -30.64 -10.95
N ASN A 98 14.38 -30.22 -10.39
CA ASN A 98 13.14 -29.91 -11.11
C ASN A 98 11.95 -29.69 -10.15
N GLU A 99 11.01 -28.88 -10.62
CA GLU A 99 9.91 -28.22 -9.93
C GLU A 99 8.97 -29.11 -9.10
N SER A 100 8.85 -28.81 -7.81
CA SER A 100 7.55 -28.77 -7.12
C SER A 100 7.70 -28.00 -5.80
N ASN A 101 7.16 -26.79 -5.72
CA ASN A 101 6.95 -26.08 -4.46
C ASN A 101 5.87 -26.82 -3.65
N GLY A 102 6.25 -27.91 -3.00
CA GLY A 102 5.52 -28.48 -1.87
C GLY A 102 5.99 -27.78 -0.61
N ILE A 103 5.21 -26.81 -0.13
CA ILE A 103 5.32 -26.32 1.24
C ILE A 103 4.91 -27.48 2.15
N SER A 104 5.92 -28.20 2.61
CA SER A 104 5.83 -29.20 3.67
C SER A 104 5.59 -28.48 4.99
N ASP A 105 4.34 -28.52 5.43
CA ASP A 105 3.81 -28.76 6.79
C ASP A 105 4.76 -28.74 8.02
N ASP A 106 5.60 -27.72 8.23
CA ASP A 106 6.21 -27.53 9.58
C ASP A 106 6.70 -26.11 9.92
N GLU A 107 6.05 -25.06 9.44
CA GLU A 107 6.33 -23.70 9.96
C GLU A 107 5.01 -22.93 10.16
N LEU A 108 4.23 -23.38 11.15
CA LEU A 108 3.10 -22.63 11.68
C LEU A 108 3.63 -21.50 12.59
N PRO A 109 3.03 -20.29 12.54
CA PRO A 109 3.40 -19.19 13.44
C PRO A 109 3.26 -19.60 14.92
N GLU A 110 4.16 -19.16 15.79
CA GLU A 110 4.15 -19.44 17.25
C GLU A 110 2.79 -19.15 17.93
N ASP A 111 1.99 -18.26 17.35
CA ASP A 111 0.66 -17.84 17.84
C ASP A 111 -0.47 -18.86 17.55
N VAL A 112 -0.18 -19.95 16.81
CA VAL A 112 -1.17 -20.99 16.43
C VAL A 112 -0.92 -22.31 17.17
N GLY A 113 0.20 -22.44 17.89
CA GLY A 113 0.54 -23.64 18.65
C GLY A 113 -0.42 -23.92 19.82
N ASP A 114 -0.91 -22.85 20.47
CA ASP A 114 -1.84 -22.96 21.61
C ASP A 114 -3.20 -23.57 21.23
N LEU A 115 -3.59 -23.44 19.95
CA LEU A 115 -4.85 -23.97 19.42
C LEU A 115 -4.85 -25.50 19.28
N TYR A 116 -3.67 -26.11 19.11
CA TYR A 116 -3.50 -27.58 19.07
C TYR A 116 -3.46 -28.21 20.47
N THR A 117 -3.14 -27.42 21.50
CA THR A 117 -3.10 -27.87 22.90
C THR A 117 -4.38 -27.58 23.69
N ASP A 118 -5.32 -26.79 23.13
CA ASP A 118 -6.59 -26.46 23.79
C ASP A 118 -7.58 -27.65 23.75
N PRO A 119 -8.05 -28.18 24.90
CA PRO A 119 -9.06 -29.24 24.96
C PRO A 119 -10.39 -28.87 24.31
N PHE A 120 -10.70 -27.57 24.14
CA PHE A 120 -11.90 -27.11 23.45
C PHE A 120 -11.83 -27.36 21.92
N PHE A 121 -10.64 -27.24 21.31
CA PHE A 121 -10.45 -27.39 19.86
C PHE A 121 -9.90 -28.76 19.44
N ALA A 122 -9.35 -29.54 20.38
CA ALA A 122 -8.80 -30.86 20.13
C ALA A 122 -9.82 -31.87 19.55
N GLU A 123 -11.11 -31.74 19.87
CA GLU A 123 -12.15 -32.62 19.33
C GLU A 123 -12.44 -32.33 17.85
N GLU A 124 -12.30 -31.09 17.40
CA GLU A 124 -12.55 -30.69 16.02
C GLU A 124 -11.34 -30.99 15.11
N LEU A 125 -10.12 -30.81 15.62
CA LEU A 125 -8.87 -31.12 14.91
C LEU A 125 -8.71 -32.64 14.65
N LYS A 126 -9.12 -33.49 15.59
CA LYS A 126 -9.09 -34.96 15.42
C LYS A 126 -10.09 -35.47 14.37
N LYS A 127 -11.18 -34.75 14.12
CA LYS A 127 -12.13 -35.09 13.04
C LYS A 127 -11.55 -34.78 11.66
N MET A 128 -10.67 -33.78 11.58
CA MET A 128 -10.05 -33.33 10.33
C MET A 128 -8.87 -34.23 9.91
N ASP A 129 -8.07 -34.72 10.86
CA ASP A 129 -6.86 -35.52 10.59
C ASP A 129 -7.13 -37.03 10.39
N GLY A 130 -8.35 -37.50 10.69
CA GLY A 130 -8.73 -38.91 10.54
C GLY A 130 -9.00 -39.41 9.11
N SER A 131 -8.92 -38.55 8.08
CA SER A 131 -9.30 -38.89 6.70
C SER A 131 -8.11 -39.35 5.83
N LYS A 132 -7.27 -40.25 6.36
CA LYS A 132 -6.35 -41.05 5.53
C LYS A 132 -6.35 -42.51 6.02
N ASN A 133 -6.98 -43.38 5.21
CA ASN A 133 -6.95 -44.86 5.18
C ASN A 133 -8.12 -45.68 5.80
N THR A 134 -8.97 -46.17 4.87
CA THR A 134 -9.52 -47.54 4.75
C THR A 134 -10.69 -48.06 5.61
N LYS A 135 -11.78 -48.36 4.86
CA LYS A 135 -12.62 -49.58 4.82
C LYS A 135 -13.83 -49.75 5.77
N LYS A 136 -15.00 -49.83 5.10
CA LYS A 136 -16.17 -50.72 5.29
C LYS A 136 -16.84 -50.75 6.68
N ILE A 137 -18.13 -50.36 6.73
CA ILE A 137 -19.22 -51.11 7.39
C ILE A 137 -20.54 -50.86 6.63
N LYS A 138 -21.32 -51.94 6.50
CA LYS A 138 -22.61 -52.09 5.80
C LYS A 138 -23.79 -51.42 6.51
N LYS A 139 -24.90 -51.31 5.74
CA LYS A 139 -26.35 -51.18 6.09
C LYS A 139 -26.81 -49.71 6.27
N LYS A 140 -27.70 -49.15 5.43
CA LYS A 140 -29.08 -49.58 5.13
C LYS A 140 -29.59 -48.92 3.84
N GLN A 141 -30.23 -49.70 2.97
CA GLN A 141 -31.12 -49.21 1.92
C GLN A 141 -32.36 -48.57 2.55
N ALA A 142 -32.69 -47.35 2.12
CA ALA A 142 -34.05 -46.79 1.94
C ALA A 142 -34.06 -45.24 2.11
N ASN A 143 -33.50 -44.49 1.15
CA ASN A 143 -33.99 -43.14 0.74
C ASN A 143 -33.16 -42.52 -0.43
N VAL A 144 -33.03 -43.22 -1.56
CA VAL A 144 -31.97 -42.92 -2.56
C VAL A 144 -32.29 -41.77 -3.54
N GLU A 145 -33.51 -41.26 -3.66
CA GLU A 145 -33.80 -40.32 -4.77
C GLU A 145 -33.63 -38.83 -4.46
N VAL A 146 -33.48 -38.42 -3.19
CA VAL A 146 -33.42 -36.98 -2.82
C VAL A 146 -32.00 -36.52 -2.44
N CYS A 147 -31.14 -37.45 -1.99
CA CYS A 147 -29.78 -37.12 -1.57
C CYS A 147 -28.78 -37.06 -2.74
N GLU A 148 -28.97 -37.87 -3.79
CA GLU A 148 -28.11 -37.83 -4.98
C GLU A 148 -28.14 -36.46 -5.67
N SER A 149 -29.27 -35.73 -5.64
CA SER A 149 -29.32 -34.37 -6.20
C SER A 149 -28.44 -33.40 -5.41
N ASN A 150 -28.38 -33.52 -4.08
CA ASN A 150 -27.58 -32.62 -3.26
C ASN A 150 -26.11 -33.03 -3.30
N GLU A 151 -25.80 -34.32 -3.24
CA GLU A 151 -24.44 -34.83 -3.41
C GLU A 151 -23.88 -34.53 -4.80
N GLN A 152 -24.71 -34.60 -5.86
CA GLN A 152 -24.30 -34.17 -7.21
C GLN A 152 -24.14 -32.66 -7.32
N LYS A 153 -24.98 -31.86 -6.65
CA LYS A 153 -24.82 -30.39 -6.60
C LYS A 153 -23.58 -30.00 -5.80
N ASP A 154 -23.31 -30.68 -4.70
CA ASP A 154 -22.15 -30.46 -3.85
C ASP A 154 -20.86 -30.92 -4.56
N LEU A 155 -20.90 -32.06 -5.29
CA LEU A 155 -19.81 -32.47 -6.19
C LEU A 155 -19.61 -31.48 -7.35
N GLN A 156 -20.70 -30.99 -7.94
CA GLN A 156 -20.63 -30.00 -9.02
C GLN A 156 -20.02 -28.69 -8.51
N LEU A 157 -20.35 -28.25 -7.30
CA LEU A 157 -19.75 -27.07 -6.67
C LEU A 157 -18.25 -27.28 -6.41
N LEU A 158 -17.85 -28.46 -5.91
CA LEU A 158 -16.45 -28.80 -5.68
C LEU A 158 -15.63 -28.84 -6.99
N LEU A 159 -16.21 -29.34 -8.08
CA LEU A 159 -15.56 -29.39 -9.39
C LEU A 159 -15.55 -28.03 -10.11
N MET A 160 -16.52 -27.14 -9.81
CA MET A 160 -16.56 -25.77 -10.33
C MET A 160 -15.59 -24.82 -9.61
N ASP A 161 -15.06 -25.23 -8.44
CA ASP A 161 -14.09 -24.45 -7.69
C ASP A 161 -12.63 -24.66 -8.14
N GLU A 162 -12.33 -25.66 -8.98
CA GLU A 162 -10.98 -25.92 -9.54
C GLU A 162 -10.60 -25.03 -10.75
N ASP A 163 -11.56 -24.32 -11.36
CA ASP A 163 -11.30 -23.35 -12.43
C ASP A 163 -10.85 -21.97 -11.86
N ASP A 164 -9.68 -21.95 -11.21
CA ASP A 164 -9.10 -20.77 -10.54
C ASP A 164 -8.73 -19.60 -11.48
N GLU A 165 -8.78 -19.78 -12.80
CA GLU A 165 -8.54 -18.69 -13.77
C GLU A 165 -9.72 -17.69 -13.88
N ALA A 166 -10.91 -18.06 -13.41
CA ALA A 166 -12.11 -17.22 -13.53
C ALA A 166 -12.36 -16.27 -12.34
N LYS A 167 -11.78 -16.54 -11.16
CA LYS A 167 -12.02 -15.76 -9.94
C LYS A 167 -11.08 -14.56 -9.84
N LYS A 168 -11.32 -13.54 -10.66
CA LYS A 168 -10.70 -12.21 -10.48
C LYS A 168 -11.18 -11.61 -9.16
N HIS A 169 -10.36 -11.68 -8.11
CA HIS A 169 -10.71 -11.07 -6.82
C HIS A 169 -10.87 -9.55 -6.93
N PHE A 170 -11.97 -9.02 -6.38
CA PHE A 170 -12.26 -7.59 -6.40
C PHE A 170 -11.30 -6.81 -5.49
N SER A 171 -10.38 -6.07 -6.11
CA SER A 171 -9.42 -5.21 -5.42
C SER A 171 -9.74 -3.73 -5.63
N MET A 172 -10.39 -3.08 -4.66
CA MET A 172 -10.72 -1.65 -4.73
C MET A 172 -9.48 -0.77 -4.99
N ARG A 173 -8.33 -1.12 -4.40
CA ARG A 173 -7.06 -0.39 -4.61
C ARG A 173 -6.60 -0.47 -6.06
N GLU A 174 -6.67 -1.65 -6.68
CA GLU A 174 -6.28 -1.89 -8.06
C GLU A 174 -7.17 -1.09 -9.03
N ILE A 175 -8.49 -1.11 -8.81
CA ILE A 175 -9.46 -0.36 -9.63
C ILE A 175 -9.17 1.15 -9.59
N ILE A 176 -8.83 1.69 -8.41
CA ILE A 176 -8.49 3.11 -8.25
C ILE A 176 -7.16 3.42 -8.95
N GLU A 177 -6.16 2.56 -8.82
CA GLU A 177 -4.86 2.73 -9.48
C GLU A 177 -4.99 2.69 -11.00
N GLU A 178 -5.68 1.69 -11.53
CA GLU A 178 -5.93 1.53 -12.96
C GLU A 178 -6.64 2.76 -13.54
N HIS A 179 -7.64 3.28 -12.84
CA HIS A 179 -8.34 4.49 -13.24
C HIS A 179 -7.42 5.74 -13.23
N LYS A 180 -6.54 5.88 -12.23
CA LYS A 180 -5.54 6.96 -12.17
C LYS A 180 -4.53 6.84 -13.32
N GLU A 181 -4.08 5.63 -13.62
CA GLU A 181 -3.16 5.35 -14.73
C GLU A 181 -3.80 5.67 -16.08
N LYS A 182 -5.04 5.24 -16.33
CA LYS A 182 -5.81 5.58 -17.55
C LYS A 182 -5.87 7.09 -17.77
N LYS A 183 -6.16 7.89 -16.73
CA LYS A 183 -6.18 9.37 -16.83
C LYS A 183 -4.80 9.98 -17.09
N LYS A 184 -3.74 9.47 -16.47
CA LYS A 184 -2.36 9.92 -16.71
C LYS A 184 -1.87 9.58 -18.12
N ARG A 185 -2.20 8.39 -18.62
CA ARG A 185 -1.87 7.94 -19.98
C ARG A 185 -2.55 8.77 -21.06
N ARG A 186 -3.81 9.19 -20.86
CA ARG A 186 -4.50 10.10 -21.80
C ARG A 186 -3.80 11.46 -21.93
N LYS A 187 -3.18 11.96 -20.85
CA LYS A 187 -2.43 13.24 -20.87
C LYS A 187 -1.03 13.07 -21.47
N ASN A 188 -0.35 11.96 -21.20
CA ASN A 188 1.01 11.68 -21.68
C ASN A 188 0.95 10.60 -22.77
N LYS A 189 0.51 10.97 -23.97
CA LYS A 189 0.30 10.07 -25.13
C LYS A 189 1.58 9.36 -25.63
N ALA A 190 2.76 9.70 -25.10
CA ALA A 190 4.05 9.36 -25.70
C ALA A 190 4.92 8.33 -24.93
N GLN A 191 4.63 7.97 -23.68
CA GLN A 191 5.54 7.08 -22.92
C GLN A 191 4.81 5.93 -22.21
N LYS A 192 5.32 4.73 -22.50
CA LYS A 192 5.04 3.41 -21.91
C LYS A 192 3.86 2.60 -22.47
N LYS A 193 4.20 1.85 -23.51
CA LYS A 193 3.81 0.44 -23.74
C LYS A 193 4.43 -0.49 -22.67
N GLN A 194 4.29 -0.21 -21.38
CA GLN A 194 4.51 -1.26 -20.38
C GLN A 194 3.14 -1.87 -20.12
N GLN A 195 2.85 -2.90 -20.91
CA GLN A 195 1.74 -3.83 -20.73
C GLN A 195 1.92 -4.54 -19.38
N LYS A 196 1.54 -3.88 -18.28
CA LYS A 196 0.79 -4.66 -17.30
C LYS A 196 -0.53 -4.95 -18.00
N GLN A 197 -0.86 -6.22 -18.16
CA GLN A 197 -2.18 -6.64 -18.64
C GLN A 197 -3.19 -5.86 -17.81
N ALA A 198 -3.77 -4.81 -18.39
CA ALA A 198 -4.85 -4.09 -17.74
C ALA A 198 -5.94 -5.14 -17.61
N THR A 199 -6.21 -5.54 -16.38
CA THR A 199 -7.33 -6.42 -16.07
C THR A 199 -8.54 -5.77 -16.73
N VAL A 200 -9.12 -6.48 -17.70
CA VAL A 200 -10.22 -5.93 -18.49
C VAL A 200 -11.40 -5.72 -17.55
N ASP A 201 -11.63 -4.45 -17.19
CA ASP A 201 -12.74 -4.03 -16.35
C ASP A 201 -14.01 -3.83 -17.20
N ASP A 202 -14.73 -4.93 -17.36
CA ASP A 202 -16.00 -5.02 -18.08
C ASP A 202 -17.20 -4.53 -17.25
N PHE A 203 -17.00 -4.19 -15.98
CA PHE A 203 -18.08 -3.73 -15.13
C PHE A 203 -18.58 -2.33 -15.56
N GLN A 204 -19.89 -2.21 -15.70
CA GLN A 204 -20.58 -0.95 -15.98
C GLN A 204 -21.74 -0.76 -15.00
N VAL A 205 -21.78 0.39 -14.35
CA VAL A 205 -22.87 0.74 -13.45
C VAL A 205 -24.10 1.13 -14.26
N ASN A 206 -25.23 0.53 -13.92
CA ASN A 206 -26.52 0.92 -14.46
C ASN A 206 -26.98 2.23 -13.81
N VAL A 207 -26.90 3.34 -14.55
CA VAL A 207 -27.29 4.67 -14.04
C VAL A 207 -28.81 4.87 -14.02
N THR A 208 -29.57 4.00 -14.70
CA THR A 208 -31.04 4.07 -14.70
C THR A 208 -31.67 3.29 -13.54
N ASP A 209 -30.87 2.72 -12.64
CA ASP A 209 -31.37 2.00 -11.47
C ASP A 209 -32.11 2.96 -10.52
N PRO A 210 -33.36 2.66 -10.11
CA PRO A 210 -34.13 3.49 -9.18
C PRO A 210 -33.39 3.80 -7.86
N ARG A 211 -32.48 2.92 -7.42
CA ARG A 211 -31.68 3.14 -6.20
C ARG A 211 -30.75 4.35 -6.31
N PHE A 212 -30.33 4.71 -7.52
CA PHE A 212 -29.52 5.90 -7.75
C PHE A 212 -30.36 7.15 -7.99
N ALA A 213 -31.68 7.05 -8.11
CA ALA A 213 -32.54 8.21 -8.36
C ALA A 213 -32.35 9.36 -7.35
N PRO A 214 -32.19 9.13 -6.03
CA PRO A 214 -31.88 10.20 -5.08
C PRO A 214 -30.58 10.94 -5.41
N LEU A 215 -29.53 10.23 -5.86
CA LEU A 215 -28.25 10.84 -6.24
C LEU A 215 -28.39 11.79 -7.45
N LEU A 216 -29.39 11.55 -8.29
CA LEU A 216 -29.65 12.30 -9.51
C LEU A 216 -30.56 13.50 -9.26
N THR A 217 -31.52 13.35 -8.35
CA THR A 217 -32.59 14.33 -8.12
C THR A 217 -32.31 15.24 -6.92
N SER A 218 -31.86 14.69 -5.78
CA SER A 218 -31.71 15.46 -4.55
C SER A 218 -30.28 15.94 -4.32
N GLY A 219 -30.15 17.22 -3.96
CA GLY A 219 -28.86 17.85 -3.72
C GLY A 219 -28.10 17.34 -2.48
N GLU A 220 -28.82 16.68 -1.57
CA GLU A 220 -28.29 16.16 -0.30
C GLU A 220 -27.40 14.94 -0.49
N TYR A 221 -27.66 14.13 -1.52
CA TYR A 221 -26.88 12.91 -1.79
C TYR A 221 -25.85 13.13 -2.90
N ASN A 222 -25.50 14.39 -3.16
CA ASN A 222 -24.54 14.74 -4.19
C ASN A 222 -23.14 14.18 -3.88
N ILE A 223 -22.56 13.58 -4.90
CA ILE A 223 -21.18 13.10 -4.82
C ILE A 223 -20.22 14.27 -4.90
N ASP A 224 -19.47 14.51 -3.83
CA ASP A 224 -18.44 15.54 -3.76
C ASP A 224 -17.03 14.98 -4.04
N PRO A 225 -16.38 15.38 -5.15
CA PRO A 225 -15.01 15.00 -5.45
C PRO A 225 -13.95 15.53 -4.46
N SER A 226 -14.29 16.51 -3.63
CA SER A 226 -13.41 17.10 -2.62
C SER A 226 -13.36 16.29 -1.32
N HIS A 227 -14.37 15.43 -1.09
CA HIS A 227 -14.48 14.66 0.13
C HIS A 227 -13.39 13.57 0.24
N PRO A 228 -12.72 13.36 1.40
CA PRO A 228 -11.66 12.36 1.55
C PRO A 228 -12.09 10.90 1.29
N GLN A 229 -13.36 10.59 1.55
CA GLN A 229 -13.93 9.27 1.29
C GLN A 229 -14.25 9.03 -0.19
N PHE A 230 -14.22 10.07 -1.02
CA PHE A 230 -14.45 9.95 -2.44
C PHE A 230 -13.35 9.11 -3.10
N LYS A 231 -13.73 7.94 -3.61
CA LYS A 231 -12.85 7.09 -4.42
C LYS A 231 -13.16 7.29 -5.89
N ARG A 232 -12.20 7.85 -6.61
CA ARG A 232 -12.29 8.04 -8.06
C ARG A 232 -12.19 6.70 -8.78
N THR A 233 -13.33 6.13 -9.16
CA THR A 233 -13.46 4.93 -9.99
C THR A 233 -14.22 5.26 -11.27
N LYS A 234 -14.16 4.37 -12.28
CA LYS A 234 -14.90 4.50 -13.55
C LYS A 234 -16.41 4.60 -13.32
N ALA A 235 -16.94 3.78 -12.42
CA ALA A 235 -18.32 3.80 -11.97
C ALA A 235 -18.76 5.17 -11.44
N MET A 236 -17.95 5.75 -10.54
CA MET A 236 -18.26 7.02 -9.91
C MET A 236 -18.23 8.19 -10.90
N ASP A 237 -17.28 8.17 -11.84
CA ASP A 237 -17.20 9.16 -12.92
C ASP A 237 -18.44 9.10 -13.84
N ASN A 238 -18.95 7.91 -14.16
CA ASN A 238 -20.17 7.75 -14.96
C ASN A 238 -21.39 8.36 -14.27
N LEU A 239 -21.54 8.09 -12.97
CA LEU A 239 -22.64 8.63 -12.16
C LEU A 239 -22.58 10.17 -12.08
N ILE A 240 -21.40 10.74 -11.80
CA ILE A 240 -21.20 12.20 -11.79
C ILE A 240 -21.52 12.80 -13.17
N SER A 241 -21.11 12.15 -14.26
CA SER A 241 -21.37 12.63 -15.61
C SER A 241 -22.86 12.66 -15.93
N GLU A 242 -23.63 11.69 -15.42
CA GLU A 242 -25.07 11.62 -15.63
C GLU A 242 -25.82 12.66 -14.78
N VAL A 243 -25.40 12.89 -13.53
CA VAL A 243 -25.87 14.02 -12.71
C VAL A 243 -25.61 15.35 -13.42
N GLN A 244 -24.41 15.55 -13.97
CA GLN A 244 -24.08 16.76 -14.73
C GLN A 244 -24.95 16.89 -15.99
N ARG A 245 -25.16 15.80 -16.73
CA ARG A 245 -26.04 15.77 -17.91
C ARG A 245 -27.48 16.16 -17.55
N LYS A 246 -28.04 15.62 -16.46
CA LYS A 246 -29.38 15.95 -15.99
C LYS A 246 -29.51 17.41 -15.58
N ARG A 247 -28.56 17.93 -14.80
CA ARG A 247 -28.55 19.36 -14.43
C ARG A 247 -28.43 20.27 -15.63
N MET A 248 -27.58 19.93 -16.59
CA MET A 248 -27.49 20.68 -17.85
C MET A 248 -28.84 20.68 -18.56
N ALA A 249 -29.49 19.52 -18.71
CA ALA A 249 -30.82 19.42 -19.31
C ALA A 249 -31.87 20.26 -18.56
N GLU A 250 -31.92 20.19 -17.23
CA GLU A 250 -32.83 21.01 -16.41
C GLU A 250 -32.55 22.51 -16.54
N THR A 251 -31.28 22.93 -16.64
CA THR A 251 -30.95 24.33 -16.91
C THR A 251 -31.38 24.77 -18.31
N PHE A 252 -31.38 23.87 -19.29
CA PHE A 252 -31.88 24.17 -20.64
C PHE A 252 -33.41 24.20 -20.72
N GLU A 253 -34.12 23.43 -19.90
CA GLU A 253 -35.59 23.41 -19.88
C GLU A 253 -36.21 24.47 -18.94
N ASN A 254 -35.53 24.86 -17.86
CA ASN A 254 -35.98 25.91 -16.93
C ASN A 254 -35.52 27.33 -17.32
N LEU A 255 -34.83 27.50 -18.44
CA LEU A 255 -34.71 28.82 -19.07
C LEU A 255 -36.09 29.18 -19.64
N PRO A 256 -36.65 30.36 -19.33
CA PRO A 256 -37.86 30.80 -20.01
C PRO A 256 -37.59 30.75 -21.50
N VAL A 257 -38.55 30.21 -22.26
CA VAL A 257 -38.57 30.19 -23.73
C VAL A 257 -38.53 31.62 -24.25
N ALA A 258 -37.36 32.23 -24.22
CA ALA A 258 -37.04 33.49 -24.82
C ALA A 258 -36.07 33.18 -25.97
N LYS A 259 -36.70 32.94 -27.14
CA LYS A 259 -36.12 33.10 -28.48
C LYS A 259 -35.05 32.07 -28.87
N LYS A 260 -35.50 30.87 -29.23
CA LYS A 260 -34.87 30.06 -30.30
C LYS A 260 -35.31 30.55 -31.69
N GLN A 261 -35.23 31.85 -31.92
CA GLN A 261 -35.22 32.45 -33.24
C GLN A 261 -34.09 33.49 -33.22
N ASN A 262 -33.11 33.30 -34.12
CA ASN A 262 -32.02 34.23 -34.48
C ASN A 262 -30.71 34.17 -33.66
N ASN A 263 -30.05 33.01 -33.57
CA ASN A 263 -28.66 32.93 -33.07
C ASN A 263 -27.59 32.76 -34.17
N LEU A 264 -27.96 32.99 -35.43
CA LEU A 264 -26.99 33.09 -36.55
C LEU A 264 -26.42 34.50 -36.72
N GLU A 265 -27.05 35.53 -36.15
CA GLU A 265 -26.60 36.92 -36.26
C GLU A 265 -25.55 37.26 -35.19
N MET A 266 -25.72 36.80 -33.95
CA MET A 266 -24.76 37.04 -32.85
C MET A 266 -23.37 36.42 -33.07
N ASN A 267 -23.30 35.33 -33.85
CA ASN A 267 -22.02 34.71 -34.22
C ASN A 267 -21.25 35.56 -35.26
N LYS A 268 -21.97 36.23 -36.18
CA LYS A 268 -21.34 37.15 -37.13
C LYS A 268 -20.76 38.36 -36.40
N ASP A 269 -21.47 38.88 -35.41
CA ASP A 269 -20.98 39.99 -34.59
C ASP A 269 -19.74 39.60 -33.77
N TYR A 270 -19.69 38.36 -33.27
CA TYR A 270 -18.50 37.83 -32.60
C TYR A 270 -17.30 37.72 -33.55
N GLU A 271 -17.49 37.15 -34.75
CA GLU A 271 -16.46 37.04 -35.79
C GLU A 271 -15.98 38.41 -36.30
N LEU A 272 -16.90 39.36 -36.51
CA LEU A 272 -16.61 40.75 -36.84
C LEU A 272 -15.82 41.42 -35.71
N SER A 273 -16.17 41.20 -34.44
CA SER A 273 -15.43 41.74 -33.30
C SER A 273 -13.99 41.20 -33.24
N LEU A 274 -13.80 39.92 -33.57
CA LEU A 274 -12.48 39.27 -33.64
C LEU A 274 -11.65 39.83 -34.79
N LEU A 275 -12.28 40.04 -35.95
CA LEU A 275 -11.63 40.65 -37.11
C LEU A 275 -11.21 42.10 -36.81
N VAL A 276 -12.11 42.91 -36.24
CA VAL A 276 -11.83 44.29 -35.83
C VAL A 276 -10.70 44.33 -34.79
N LYS A 277 -10.70 43.44 -33.80
CA LYS A 277 -9.60 43.32 -32.82
C LYS A 277 -8.26 42.98 -33.50
N LYS A 278 -8.26 42.05 -34.45
CA LYS A 278 -7.05 41.68 -35.21
C LYS A 278 -6.55 42.84 -36.07
N VAL A 279 -7.45 43.54 -36.76
CA VAL A 279 -7.11 44.72 -37.55
C VAL A 279 -6.54 45.82 -36.65
N LYS A 280 -7.20 46.14 -35.53
CA LYS A 280 -6.73 47.13 -34.54
C LYS A 280 -5.36 46.78 -33.95
N ASN A 281 -5.11 45.51 -33.66
CA ASN A 281 -3.80 45.06 -33.18
C ASN A 281 -2.74 45.21 -34.27
N LYS A 282 -3.05 44.84 -35.51
CA LYS A 282 -2.13 44.97 -36.64
C LYS A 282 -1.81 46.44 -36.94
N THR A 283 -2.80 47.33 -36.91
CA THR A 283 -2.56 48.77 -37.09
C THR A 283 -1.73 49.34 -35.96
N ASN A 284 -2.02 49.03 -34.69
CA ASN A 284 -1.20 49.44 -33.55
C ASN A 284 0.26 48.99 -33.66
N ILE A 285 0.50 47.75 -34.12
CA ILE A 285 1.87 47.25 -34.36
C ILE A 285 2.54 48.04 -35.50
N THR A 286 1.79 48.37 -36.54
CA THR A 286 2.31 49.11 -37.70
C THR A 286 2.62 50.57 -37.34
N MET A 287 1.76 51.23 -36.57
CA MET A 287 1.97 52.59 -36.05
C MET A 287 3.22 52.64 -35.15
N LYS A 288 3.34 51.70 -34.19
CA LYS A 288 4.53 51.56 -33.35
C LYS A 288 5.81 51.31 -34.16
N LYS A 289 5.71 50.55 -35.26
CA LYS A 289 6.84 50.27 -36.15
C LYS A 289 7.21 51.46 -37.03
N GLN A 290 6.25 52.33 -37.36
CA GLN A 290 6.45 53.55 -38.14
C GLN A 290 6.85 54.76 -37.27
N GLY A 291 6.97 54.59 -35.95
CA GLY A 291 7.45 55.63 -35.05
C GLY A 291 6.45 56.77 -34.81
N MET A 292 5.16 56.51 -35.00
CA MET A 292 4.08 57.37 -34.47
C MET A 292 3.58 56.85 -33.13
#